data_AF-A0A2E0PLD0-F1
#
_entry.id   AF-A0A2E0PLD0-F1
#
_cell.length_a   1.000
_cell.length_b   1.000
_cell.length_c   1.000
_cell.angle_alpha   90.00
_cell.angle_beta   90.00
_cell.angle_gamma   90.00
#
_symmetry.space_group_name_H-M   'P 1'
#
loop_
_entity.id
_entity.type
_entity.pdbx_description
1 polymer ?
#
loop_
_entity_poly.entity_id
_entity_poly.type
_entity_poly.pdbx_seq_one_letter_code
_entity_poly.pdbx_strand_id
1 'polypeptide(L)' 'MGYSLLLILFIIFIFIIIAILIGVQGLKHDPYEDLSIDEWNCPECGFLVQVGKKCIYCGYNHNTK' A
#
# COMPACT_ATOMS: atom_id res chain seq x y z
N MET A 1 30.18 14.55 -34.24
CA MET A 1 28.70 14.53 -34.22
C MET A 1 28.13 13.25 -33.56
N GLY A 2 28.68 12.05 -33.80
CA GLY A 2 28.19 10.80 -33.18
C GLY A 2 28.32 10.71 -31.64
N TYR A 3 29.40 11.23 -31.05
CA TYR A 3 29.60 11.20 -29.59
C TYR A 3 28.53 12.00 -28.82
N SER A 4 28.08 13.13 -29.38
CA SER A 4 27.02 13.94 -28.77
C SER A 4 25.67 13.21 -28.77
N LEU A 5 25.35 12.45 -29.84
CA LEU A 5 24.14 11.63 -29.89
C LEU A 5 24.18 10.49 -28.85
N LEU A 6 25.33 9.83 -28.71
CA LEU A 6 25.51 8.79 -27.69
C LEU A 6 25.33 9.34 -26.26
N LEU A 7 25.85 10.55 -26.01
CA LEU A 7 25.71 11.22 -24.72
C LEU A 7 24.24 11.56 -24.42
N ILE A 8 23.50 12.06 -25.42
CA ILE A 8 22.07 12.36 -25.29
C ILE A 8 21.26 11.08 -25.00
N LEU A 9 21.53 9.99 -25.71
CA LEU A 9 20.86 8.70 -25.48
C LEU A 9 21.14 8.15 -24.07
N PHE A 10 22.38 8.27 -23.60
CA PHE A 10 22.76 7.86 -22.25
C PHE A 10 21.99 8.65 -21.18
N ILE A 11 21.87 9.98 -21.35
CA ILE A 11 21.11 10.83 -20.44
C ILE A 11 19.63 10.41 -20.40
N ILE A 12 19.01 10.20 -21.56
CA ILE A 12 17.61 9.75 -21.65
C ILE A 12 17.42 8.41 -20.94
N PHE A 13 18.34 7.46 -21.12
CA PHE A 13 18.28 6.16 -20.47
C PHE A 13 18.34 6.27 -18.93
N ILE A 14 19.20 7.14 -18.39
CA ILE A 14 19.26 7.40 -16.95
C ILE A 14 17.94 7.99 -16.44
N PHE A 15 17.35 8.94 -17.15
CA PHE A 15 16.04 9.50 -16.76
C PHE A 15 14.93 8.44 -16.73
N ILE A 16 14.90 7.54 -17.72
CA ILE A 16 13.93 6.44 -17.76
C ILE A 16 14.11 5.51 -16.54
N ILE A 17 15.36 5.14 -16.20
CA ILE A 17 15.63 4.31 -15.04
C ILE A 17 15.15 4.99 -13.76
N ILE A 18 15.47 6.27 -13.56
CA ILE A 18 15.06 7.02 -12.36
C ILE A 18 13.53 7.06 -12.25
N ALA A 19 12.82 7.32 -13.36
CA ALA A 19 11.36 7.34 -13.37
C ALA A 19 10.75 5.97 -12.98
N ILE A 20 11.31 4.87 -13.49
CA ILE A 20 10.88 3.51 -13.12
C ILE A 20 11.13 3.24 -11.64
N LEU A 21 12.30 3.61 -11.11
CA LEU A 21 12.64 3.39 -9.70
C LEU A 21 11.68 4.12 -8.75
N ILE A 22 11.32 5.37 -9.08
CA ILE A 22 10.34 6.16 -8.31
C ILE A 22 8.96 5.51 -8.38
N GLY A 23 8.51 5.09 -9.57
CA GLY A 23 7.22 4.43 -9.74
C GLY A 23 7.11 3.11 -8.97
N VAL A 24 8.17 2.30 -8.95
CA VAL A 24 8.21 1.01 -8.23
C VAL A 24 8.16 1.18 -6.72
N GLN A 25 8.70 2.28 -6.17
CA GLN A 25 8.63 2.54 -4.72
C GLN A 25 7.19 2.72 -4.24
N GLY A 26 6.32 3.36 -5.04
CA GLY A 26 4.91 3.54 -4.69
C GLY A 26 4.10 2.25 -4.68
N LEU A 27 4.50 1.23 -5.47
CA LEU A 27 3.80 -0.06 -5.53
C LEU A 27 4.11 -0.99 -4.36
N LYS A 28 5.24 -0.78 -3.66
CA LYS A 28 5.66 -1.64 -2.55
C LYS A 28 4.98 -1.32 -1.22
N HIS A 29 4.22 -0.24 -1.15
CA HIS A 29 3.55 0.19 0.05
C HIS A 29 2.05 0.11 -0.19
N ASP A 30 1.45 -1.05 0.09
CA ASP A 30 0.00 -1.15 0.20
C ASP A 30 -0.37 -0.69 1.62
N PRO A 31 -0.94 0.52 1.79
CA PRO A 31 -1.30 1.04 3.11
C PRO A 31 -2.47 0.26 3.74
N TYR A 32 -3.04 -0.73 3.04
CA TYR A 32 -4.14 -1.56 3.49
C TYR A 32 -3.72 -3.01 3.78
N GLU A 33 -2.44 -3.37 3.65
CA GLU A 33 -1.95 -4.75 3.85
C GLU A 33 -2.23 -5.29 5.27
N ASP A 34 -2.30 -4.42 6.28
CA ASP A 34 -2.56 -4.77 7.68
C ASP A 34 -4.00 -4.53 8.14
N LEU A 35 -4.88 -4.05 7.26
CA LEU A 35 -6.29 -3.86 7.59
C LEU A 35 -7.05 -5.19 7.51
N SER A 36 -7.59 -5.62 8.65
CA SER A 36 -8.54 -6.73 8.69
C SER A 36 -9.87 -6.31 8.05
N ILE A 37 -10.09 -6.73 6.82
CA ILE A 37 -11.30 -6.47 6.02
C ILE A 37 -12.43 -7.49 6.24
N ASP A 38 -12.19 -8.50 7.09
CA ASP A 38 -13.20 -9.49 7.42
C ASP A 38 -14.27 -8.89 8.34
N GLU A 39 -15.53 -9.11 7.98
CA GLU A 39 -16.67 -8.76 8.82
C GLU A 39 -16.78 -9.76 9.98
N TRP A 40 -17.12 -9.28 11.18
CA TRP A 40 -17.29 -10.13 12.36
C TRP A 40 -18.38 -9.60 13.29
N ASN A 41 -19.09 -10.52 13.95
CA ASN A 41 -20.07 -10.15 14.96
C ASN A 41 -19.37 -9.88 16.29
N CYS A 42 -19.62 -8.70 16.87
CA CYS A 42 -19.09 -8.36 18.17
C CYS A 42 -19.68 -9.27 19.26
N PRO A 43 -18.87 -10.01 20.03
CA PRO A 43 -19.38 -10.94 21.04
C PRO A 43 -20.01 -10.22 22.25
N GLU A 44 -19.72 -8.93 22.45
CA GLU A 44 -20.28 -8.17 23.56
C GLU A 44 -21.62 -7.52 23.24
N CYS A 45 -21.77 -6.92 22.05
CA CYS A 45 -22.96 -6.14 21.70
C CYS A 45 -23.74 -6.67 20.49
N GLY A 46 -23.27 -7.72 19.82
CA GLY A 46 -23.92 -8.32 18.65
C GLY A 46 -23.86 -7.48 17.37
N PHE A 47 -23.16 -6.34 17.38
CA PHE A 47 -23.00 -5.51 16.19
C PHE A 47 -22.12 -6.21 15.14
N LEU A 48 -22.52 -6.17 13.87
CA LEU A 48 -21.73 -6.64 12.74
C LEU A 48 -20.66 -5.60 12.38
N VAL A 49 -19.44 -5.80 12.87
CA VAL A 49 -18.28 -4.96 12.57
C VAL A 49 -17.82 -5.26 11.15
N GLN A 50 -17.84 -4.24 10.29
CA GLN A 50 -17.55 -4.39 8.86
C GLN A 50 -16.05 -4.40 8.54
N VAL A 51 -15.23 -3.76 9.38
CA VAL A 51 -13.78 -3.66 9.18
C VAL A 51 -13.09 -3.33 10.49
N GLY A 52 -11.84 -3.80 10.61
CA GLY A 52 -10.96 -3.47 11.72
C GLY A 52 -11.13 -4.35 12.95
N LYS A 53 -10.24 -4.13 13.91
CA LYS A 53 -10.11 -4.97 15.12
C LYS A 53 -10.91 -4.46 16.30
N LYS A 54 -11.53 -3.28 16.22
CA LYS A 54 -12.23 -2.67 17.36
C LYS A 54 -13.70 -2.41 17.02
N CYS A 55 -14.60 -2.87 17.87
CA CYS A 55 -16.01 -2.54 17.75
C CYS A 55 -16.23 -1.06 18.09
N ILE A 56 -16.83 -0.30 17.17
CA ILE A 56 -17.12 1.13 17.36
C ILE A 56 -18.19 1.41 18.42
N TYR A 57 -19.02 0.41 18.73
CA TYR A 57 -20.15 0.58 19.66
C TYR A 57 -19.80 0.29 21.11
N CYS A 58 -19.09 -0.81 21.38
CA CYS A 58 -18.74 -1.20 22.76
C CYS A 58 -17.24 -1.12 23.06
N GLY A 59 -16.38 -0.92 22.05
CA GLY A 59 -14.95 -0.82 22.24
C GLY A 59 -14.21 -2.16 22.37
N TYR A 60 -14.89 -3.30 22.27
CA TYR A 60 -14.29 -4.63 22.25
C TYR A 60 -13.23 -4.75 21.15
N ASN A 61 -12.05 -5.28 21.51
CA ASN A 61 -10.98 -5.56 20.56
C ASN A 61 -10.98 -7.05 20.16
N HIS A 62 -11.24 -7.30 18.88
CA HIS A 62 -11.09 -8.58 18.22
C HIS A 62 -9.61 -8.88 18.01
N ASN A 63 -9.07 -9.71 18.91
CA ASN A 63 -7.71 -10.23 18.82
C ASN A 63 -7.68 -11.37 17.80
N THR A 64 -7.56 -11.05 16.52
CA THR A 64 -7.14 -12.04 15.51
C THR A 64 -5.64 -12.26 15.67
N LYS A 65 -5.29 -13.46 16.14
CA LYS A 65 -3.90 -13.95 16.21
C LYS A 65 -3.35 -14.18 14.82
#